data_AF-R6U4T0-F1
#
_entry.id   AF-R6U4T0-F1
#
_cell.length_a   1.000
_cell.length_b   1.000
_cell.length_c   1.000
_cell.angle_alpha   90.00
_cell.angle_beta   90.00
_cell.angle_gamma   90.00
#
_symmetry.space_group_name_H-M   'P 1'
#
loop_
_entity.id
_entity.type
_entity.pdbx_description
1 polymer ?
#
loop_
_entity_poly.entity_id
_entity_poly.type
_entity_poly.pdbx_seq_one_letter_code
_entity_poly.pdbx_strand_id
1 'polypeptide(L)'
;MEYLAGVTGSILSMIFIIFAIATVGYLVGSVSIKGISLGTAGVLLAALAYGILAHYVPDFTMGSRTIFLFSDSIKANFSLVSNLGTAMFVTAVGLIAGPKFFRTFNKKSLSYILLGVIIIAVGAAATYAFILIDKGLSPSMAVGLMTGALTSTPGLSSAKEVAADEAALTAGYGIAYLFGVLGVVLFVQIIPRLLRVDIKKERENFVAANKVEIKPIKAKLHSLEPLGFFPFVFAITIGCIIGSIKIPGINFSLGTSGGTLVAGLIVGHFGHVGPIDCRISKDTLDFLRELGLVLFLIGAGVPGGVNFVTNVKLSYFLYGAVLTIVPMVIGFILAKYVFRLSIFNNLGSITGGMTSTPALGALIATAGTGDVASAYAATYPIALVMVVLASKLLLMF
;
A
#
# COMPACT_ATOMS: atom_id res chain seq x y z
N MET A 1 36.64 -21.54 13.14
CA MET A 1 35.78 -20.38 13.50
C MET A 1 35.68 -19.37 12.36
N GLU A 2 36.77 -18.93 11.73
CA GLU A 2 36.72 -17.94 10.63
C GLU A 2 36.02 -18.42 9.35
N TYR A 3 36.20 -19.69 8.96
CA TYR A 3 35.45 -20.28 7.83
C TYR A 3 33.94 -20.30 8.12
N LEU A 4 33.55 -20.72 9.32
CA LEU A 4 32.15 -20.69 9.75
C LEU A 4 31.59 -19.27 9.71
N ALA A 5 32.34 -18.28 10.21
CA ALA A 5 31.96 -16.87 10.18
C ALA A 5 31.82 -16.31 8.74
N GLY A 6 32.65 -16.79 7.82
CA GLY A 6 32.52 -16.47 6.40
C GLY A 6 31.27 -17.04 5.77
N VAL A 7 31.00 -18.33 6.04
CA VAL A 7 29.80 -19.02 5.55
C VAL A 7 28.54 -18.41 6.15
N THR A 8 28.50 -18.09 7.45
CA THR A 8 27.33 -17.47 8.08
C THR A 8 27.08 -16.05 7.59
N GLY A 9 28.13 -15.25 7.36
CA GLY A 9 27.98 -13.92 6.77
C GLY A 9 27.47 -13.96 5.33
N SER A 10 27.91 -14.93 4.52
CA SER A 10 27.39 -15.12 3.16
C SER A 10 25.96 -15.66 3.14
N ILE A 11 25.62 -16.56 4.08
CA ILE A 11 24.26 -17.07 4.24
C ILE A 11 23.32 -15.95 4.67
N LEU A 12 23.67 -15.13 5.66
CA LEU A 12 22.86 -14.01 6.14
C LEU A 12 22.96 -12.77 5.23
N SER A 13 23.12 -12.98 3.92
CA SER A 13 23.02 -11.92 2.93
C SER A 13 21.62 -11.29 2.96
N MET A 14 21.53 -10.06 2.47
CA MET A 14 20.23 -9.38 2.33
C MET A 14 19.23 -10.20 1.51
N ILE A 15 19.70 -10.87 0.46
CA ILE A 15 18.88 -11.73 -0.40
C ILE A 15 18.28 -12.85 0.43
N PHE A 16 19.10 -13.55 1.22
CA PHE A 16 18.62 -14.60 2.11
C PHE A 16 17.58 -14.07 3.10
N ILE A 17 17.82 -12.93 3.74
CA ILE A 17 16.88 -12.34 4.69
C ILE A 17 15.52 -12.07 4.02
N ILE A 18 15.51 -11.47 2.82
CA ILE A 18 14.28 -11.22 2.07
C ILE A 18 13.52 -12.52 1.80
N PHE A 19 14.19 -13.54 1.25
CA PHE A 19 13.53 -14.80 0.91
C PHE A 19 13.15 -15.63 2.14
N ALA A 20 13.90 -15.56 3.23
CA ALA A 20 13.56 -16.18 4.50
C ALA A 20 12.31 -15.55 5.10
N ILE A 21 12.23 -14.21 5.13
CA ILE A 21 11.04 -13.48 5.57
C ILE A 21 9.85 -13.82 4.68
N ALA A 22 10.01 -13.86 3.36
CA ALA A 22 8.94 -14.27 2.44
C ALA A 22 8.45 -15.68 2.75
N THR A 23 9.38 -16.63 2.93
CA THR A 23 9.07 -18.04 3.22
C THR A 23 8.30 -18.19 4.52
N VAL A 24 8.82 -17.65 5.63
CA VAL A 24 8.15 -17.65 6.93
C VAL A 24 6.82 -16.90 6.85
N GLY A 25 6.80 -15.79 6.14
CA GLY A 25 5.64 -14.94 5.92
C GLY A 25 4.49 -15.67 5.24
N TYR A 26 4.77 -16.44 4.19
CA TYR A 26 3.75 -17.26 3.52
C TYR A 26 3.31 -18.44 4.38
N LEU A 27 4.21 -19.05 5.17
CA LEU A 27 3.84 -20.08 6.14
C LEU A 27 2.85 -19.53 7.18
N VAL A 28 3.17 -18.38 7.80
CA VAL A 28 2.27 -17.69 8.73
C VAL A 28 0.99 -17.23 8.02
N GLY A 29 1.12 -16.74 6.80
CA GLY A 29 0.03 -16.27 5.95
C GLY A 29 -1.00 -17.35 5.58
N SER A 30 -0.53 -18.59 5.46
CA SER A 30 -1.35 -19.77 5.14
C SER A 30 -2.22 -20.24 6.31
N VAL A 31 -1.90 -19.83 7.54
CA VAL A 31 -2.71 -20.14 8.72
C VAL A 31 -4.06 -19.46 8.54
N SER A 32 -5.12 -20.28 8.54
CA SER A 32 -6.50 -19.80 8.45
C SER A 32 -7.27 -20.11 9.73
N ILE A 33 -7.92 -19.10 10.29
CA ILE A 33 -8.77 -19.24 11.48
C ILE A 33 -10.17 -18.83 11.07
N LYS A 34 -11.13 -19.77 11.16
CA LYS A 34 -12.53 -19.56 10.73
C LYS A 34 -12.62 -19.00 9.30
N GLY A 35 -11.72 -19.47 8.42
CA GLY A 35 -11.60 -19.06 7.03
C GLY A 35 -10.93 -17.71 6.78
N ILE A 36 -10.59 -16.92 7.81
CA ILE A 36 -9.80 -15.69 7.63
C ILE A 36 -8.35 -16.13 7.50
N SER A 37 -7.72 -15.80 6.37
CA SER A 37 -6.29 -16.04 6.16
C SER A 37 -5.57 -14.70 6.07
N LEU A 38 -4.39 -14.63 6.67
CA LEU A 38 -3.54 -13.45 6.55
C LEU A 38 -3.03 -13.28 5.11
N GLY A 39 -2.87 -14.38 4.37
CA GLY A 39 -2.35 -14.37 3.00
C GLY A 39 -0.99 -13.68 2.96
N THR A 40 -0.78 -12.79 2.00
CA THR A 40 0.44 -11.99 1.90
C THR A 40 0.68 -11.07 3.10
N ALA A 41 -0.34 -10.71 3.88
CA ALA A 41 -0.15 -9.93 5.10
C ALA A 41 0.69 -10.70 6.16
N GLY A 42 0.77 -12.03 6.07
CA GLY A 42 1.70 -12.82 6.88
C GLY A 42 3.16 -12.46 6.63
N VAL A 43 3.51 -12.03 5.41
CA VAL A 43 4.85 -11.53 5.06
C VAL A 43 5.18 -10.25 5.81
N LEU A 44 4.22 -9.34 5.97
CA LEU A 44 4.41 -8.14 6.78
C LEU A 44 4.68 -8.48 8.25
N LEU A 45 3.92 -9.42 8.81
CA LEU A 45 4.09 -9.85 10.20
C LEU A 45 5.46 -10.49 10.42
N ALA A 46 5.91 -11.35 9.50
CA ALA A 46 7.25 -11.93 9.54
C ALA A 46 8.34 -10.85 9.41
N ALA A 47 8.15 -9.86 8.53
CA ALA A 47 9.07 -8.74 8.35
C ALA A 47 9.14 -7.86 9.62
N LEU A 48 8.00 -7.58 10.24
CA LEU A 48 7.92 -6.83 11.50
C LEU A 48 8.61 -7.59 12.63
N ALA A 49 8.34 -8.89 12.77
CA ALA A 49 8.96 -9.74 13.78
C ALA A 49 10.50 -9.79 13.60
N TYR A 50 10.97 -9.92 12.36
CA TYR A 50 12.40 -9.80 12.05
C TYR A 50 12.94 -8.42 12.43
N GLY A 51 12.24 -7.33 12.12
CA GLY A 51 12.64 -5.98 12.52
C GLY A 51 12.75 -5.80 14.03
N ILE A 52 11.78 -6.34 14.79
CA ILE A 52 11.81 -6.33 16.27
C ILE A 52 13.01 -7.13 16.78
N LEU A 53 13.26 -8.33 16.24
CA LEU A 53 14.43 -9.14 16.58
C LEU A 53 15.73 -8.38 16.32
N ALA A 54 15.84 -7.77 15.15
CA ALA A 54 17.03 -7.04 14.72
C ALA A 54 17.24 -5.71 15.48
N HIS A 55 16.22 -5.22 16.20
CA HIS A 55 16.41 -4.12 17.15
C HIS A 55 17.14 -4.58 18.42
N TYR A 56 16.77 -5.74 18.97
CA TYR A 56 17.42 -6.30 20.17
C TYR A 56 18.78 -6.92 19.88
N VAL A 57 18.94 -7.49 18.69
CA VAL A 57 20.20 -8.09 18.22
C VAL A 57 20.56 -7.45 16.87
N PRO A 58 21.10 -6.22 16.85
CA PRO A 58 21.43 -5.51 15.62
C PRO A 58 22.62 -6.12 14.90
N ASP A 59 23.57 -6.65 15.66
CA ASP A 59 24.74 -7.33 15.16
C ASP A 59 25.21 -8.41 16.15
N PHE A 60 25.98 -9.36 15.65
CA PHE A 60 26.69 -10.31 16.48
C PHE A 60 28.04 -10.66 15.86
N THR A 61 29.02 -10.91 16.72
CA THR A 61 30.38 -11.24 16.31
C THR A 61 30.59 -12.75 16.35
N MET A 62 31.04 -13.32 15.23
CA MET A 62 31.50 -14.71 15.17
C MET A 62 32.96 -14.73 14.72
N GLY A 63 33.87 -15.11 15.62
CA GLY A 63 35.31 -15.07 15.34
C GLY A 63 35.80 -13.63 15.12
N SER A 64 36.42 -13.37 13.96
CA SER A 64 36.94 -12.05 13.56
C SER A 64 35.97 -11.21 12.71
N ARG A 65 34.73 -11.68 12.48
CA ARG A 65 33.73 -10.98 11.65
C ARG A 65 32.50 -10.59 12.46
N THR A 66 32.07 -9.34 12.30
CA THR A 66 30.79 -8.82 12.80
C THR A 66 29.74 -8.94 11.70
N ILE A 67 28.64 -9.63 12.00
CA ILE A 67 27.51 -9.79 11.09
C ILE A 67 26.42 -8.84 11.56
N PHE A 68 26.04 -7.91 10.69
CA PHE A 68 24.98 -6.95 10.95
C PHE A 68 23.65 -7.49 10.44
N LEU A 69 22.67 -7.66 11.34
CA LEU A 69 21.28 -8.00 11.01
C LEU A 69 20.46 -6.76 10.66
N PHE A 70 20.81 -5.61 11.26
CA PHE A 70 20.26 -4.32 10.92
C PHE A 70 21.27 -3.20 11.18
N SER A 71 21.37 -2.27 10.24
CA SER A 71 22.21 -1.07 10.29
C SER A 71 21.61 0.00 9.36
N ASP A 72 22.11 1.23 9.40
CA ASP A 72 21.62 2.30 8.51
C ASP A 72 21.80 1.95 7.02
N SER A 73 22.89 1.28 6.66
CA SER A 73 23.11 0.77 5.29
C SER A 73 22.10 -0.31 4.90
N ILE A 74 21.78 -1.23 5.82
CA ILE A 74 20.78 -2.29 5.59
C ILE A 74 19.38 -1.68 5.47
N LYS A 75 19.06 -0.67 6.30
CA LYS A 75 17.81 0.10 6.25
C LYS A 75 17.62 0.76 4.89
N ALA A 76 18.67 1.35 4.32
CA ALA A 76 18.62 1.93 2.97
C ALA A 76 18.28 0.86 1.92
N ASN A 77 18.88 -0.33 2.02
CA ASN A 77 18.57 -1.42 1.08
C ASN A 77 17.10 -1.88 1.21
N PHE A 78 16.57 -2.02 2.43
CA PHE A 78 15.14 -2.35 2.61
C PHE A 78 14.21 -1.27 2.05
N SER A 79 14.59 0.01 2.14
CA SER A 79 13.88 1.11 1.49
C SER A 79 13.85 0.96 -0.03
N LEU A 80 14.98 0.57 -0.66
CA LEU A 80 15.02 0.29 -2.09
C LEU A 80 14.11 -0.88 -2.47
N VAL A 81 14.12 -1.97 -1.70
CA VAL A 81 13.24 -3.13 -1.90
C VAL A 81 11.77 -2.72 -1.78
N SER A 82 11.44 -1.87 -0.81
CA SER A 82 10.09 -1.33 -0.63
C SER A 82 9.63 -0.51 -1.84
N ASN A 83 10.48 0.40 -2.33
CA ASN A 83 10.18 1.25 -3.47
C ASN A 83 10.04 0.44 -4.77
N LEU A 84 10.91 -0.54 -4.98
CA LEU A 84 10.83 -1.46 -6.12
C LEU A 84 9.54 -2.27 -6.07
N GLY A 85 9.23 -2.87 -4.92
CA GLY A 85 8.00 -3.63 -4.71
C GLY A 85 6.75 -2.80 -4.95
N THR A 86 6.73 -1.56 -4.44
CA THR A 86 5.65 -0.59 -4.66
C THR A 86 5.49 -0.29 -6.14
N ALA A 87 6.59 0.03 -6.85
CA ALA A 87 6.54 0.33 -8.28
C ALA A 87 5.95 -0.85 -9.07
N MET A 88 6.40 -2.08 -8.78
CA MET A 88 5.93 -3.28 -9.46
C MET A 88 4.45 -3.57 -9.18
N PHE A 89 4.05 -3.59 -7.90
CA PHE A 89 2.68 -3.86 -7.50
C PHE A 89 1.72 -2.85 -8.09
N VAL A 90 2.01 -1.56 -7.90
CA VAL A 90 1.07 -0.49 -8.21
C VAL A 90 0.95 -0.31 -9.73
N THR A 91 2.03 -0.52 -10.49
CA THR A 91 1.97 -0.55 -11.96
C THR A 91 1.10 -1.69 -12.45
N ALA A 92 1.26 -2.91 -11.89
CA ALA A 92 0.43 -4.05 -12.27
C ALA A 92 -1.05 -3.78 -11.98
N VAL A 93 -1.38 -3.20 -10.82
CA VAL A 93 -2.73 -2.75 -10.48
C VAL A 93 -3.26 -1.73 -11.48
N GLY A 94 -2.45 -0.73 -11.84
CA GLY A 94 -2.81 0.28 -12.84
C GLY A 94 -3.11 -0.33 -14.22
N LEU A 95 -2.26 -1.26 -14.68
CA LEU A 95 -2.44 -1.95 -15.96
C LEU A 95 -3.66 -2.88 -15.97
N ILE A 96 -3.97 -3.53 -14.85
CA ILE A 96 -5.20 -4.33 -14.68
C ILE A 96 -6.45 -3.44 -14.76
N ALA A 97 -6.42 -2.28 -14.10
CA ALA A 97 -7.57 -1.38 -14.02
C ALA A 97 -7.74 -0.49 -15.27
N GLY A 98 -6.66 -0.12 -15.95
CA GLY A 98 -6.62 0.86 -17.04
C GLY A 98 -7.64 0.63 -18.16
N PRO A 99 -7.80 -0.60 -18.69
CA PRO A 99 -8.78 -0.88 -19.75
C PRO A 99 -10.23 -0.53 -19.36
N LYS A 100 -10.59 -0.62 -18.07
CA LYS A 100 -11.95 -0.37 -17.60
C LYS A 100 -12.12 1.01 -16.96
N PHE A 101 -11.06 1.51 -16.31
CA PHE A 101 -11.10 2.69 -15.45
C PHE A 101 -11.74 3.92 -16.10
N PHE A 102 -11.14 4.47 -17.16
CA PHE A 102 -11.63 5.69 -17.81
C PHE A 102 -12.97 5.51 -18.52
N ARG A 103 -13.27 4.28 -18.95
CA ARG A 103 -14.54 3.93 -19.62
C ARG A 103 -15.70 3.80 -18.63
N THR A 104 -15.38 3.52 -17.36
CA THR A 104 -16.34 3.44 -16.26
C THR A 104 -16.47 4.77 -15.52
N PHE A 105 -15.69 5.80 -15.91
CA PHE A 105 -15.69 7.10 -15.27
C PHE A 105 -16.98 7.85 -15.57
N ASN A 106 -17.92 7.87 -14.62
CA ASN A 106 -19.27 8.44 -14.77
C ASN A 106 -19.67 9.25 -13.52
N LYS A 107 -20.94 9.68 -13.40
CA LYS A 107 -21.43 10.43 -12.22
C LYS A 107 -21.17 9.72 -10.87
N LYS A 108 -21.06 8.39 -10.84
CA LYS A 108 -20.69 7.62 -9.64
C LYS A 108 -19.21 7.72 -9.29
N SER A 109 -18.34 8.12 -10.23
CA SER A 109 -16.93 8.40 -9.93
C SER A 109 -16.74 9.56 -8.98
N LEU A 110 -17.68 10.51 -8.96
CA LEU A 110 -17.68 11.58 -7.96
C LEU A 110 -17.83 11.02 -6.54
N SER A 111 -18.62 9.95 -6.37
CA SER A 111 -18.76 9.27 -5.08
C SER A 111 -17.44 8.67 -4.61
N TYR A 112 -16.64 8.09 -5.51
CA TYR A 112 -15.30 7.59 -5.17
C TYR A 112 -14.37 8.71 -4.76
N ILE A 113 -14.38 9.83 -5.48
CA ILE A 113 -13.55 10.99 -5.14
C ILE A 113 -13.92 11.55 -3.77
N LEU A 114 -15.22 11.76 -3.52
CA LEU A 114 -15.73 12.25 -2.24
C LEU A 114 -15.40 11.32 -1.07
N LEU A 115 -15.47 10.00 -1.28
CA LEU A 115 -15.07 9.03 -0.26
C LEU A 115 -13.59 9.20 0.12
N GLY A 116 -12.70 9.36 -0.85
CA GLY A 116 -11.28 9.62 -0.57
C GLY A 116 -11.09 10.89 0.25
N VAL A 117 -11.75 11.98 -0.12
CA VAL A 117 -11.72 13.25 0.64
C VAL A 117 -12.23 13.06 2.07
N ILE A 118 -13.37 12.40 2.24
CA ILE A 118 -14.00 12.22 3.55
C ILE A 118 -13.15 11.33 4.47
N ILE A 119 -12.64 10.21 3.97
CA ILE A 119 -11.79 9.30 4.75
C ILE A 119 -10.59 10.06 5.30
N ILE A 120 -9.89 10.83 4.46
CA ILE A 120 -8.75 11.63 4.91
C ILE A 120 -9.19 12.74 5.86
N ALA A 121 -10.28 13.46 5.57
CA ALA A 121 -10.77 14.54 6.44
C ALA A 121 -11.14 14.03 7.83
N VAL A 122 -11.75 12.85 7.93
CA VAL A 122 -12.07 12.19 9.21
C VAL A 122 -10.79 11.80 9.94
N GLY A 123 -9.80 11.25 9.25
CA GLY A 123 -8.49 10.93 9.84
C GLY A 123 -7.76 12.18 10.36
N ALA A 124 -7.78 13.25 9.58
CA ALA A 124 -7.18 14.54 9.96
C ALA A 124 -7.90 15.17 11.16
N ALA A 125 -9.24 15.15 11.17
CA ALA A 125 -10.04 15.67 12.28
C ALA A 125 -9.79 14.87 13.57
N ALA A 126 -9.71 13.54 13.49
CA ALA A 126 -9.36 12.70 14.63
C ALA A 126 -7.94 12.98 15.14
N THR A 127 -6.99 13.20 14.24
CA THR A 127 -5.60 13.56 14.59
C THR A 127 -5.54 14.91 15.30
N TYR A 128 -6.26 15.91 14.78
CA TYR A 128 -6.37 17.21 15.41
C TYR A 128 -6.99 17.12 16.81
N ALA A 129 -8.06 16.32 16.97
CA ALA A 129 -8.68 16.08 18.26
C ALA A 129 -7.68 15.46 19.26
N PHE A 130 -6.83 14.52 18.84
CA PHE A 130 -5.80 13.95 19.71
C PHE A 130 -4.72 14.95 20.12
N ILE A 131 -4.29 15.84 19.22
CA ILE A 131 -3.36 16.94 19.57
C ILE A 131 -3.97 17.85 20.64
N LEU A 132 -5.28 18.12 20.59
CA LEU A 132 -5.95 18.97 21.58
C LEU A 132 -6.15 18.27 22.94
N ILE A 133 -6.44 16.96 22.95
CA ILE A 133 -6.76 16.21 24.16
C ILE A 133 -5.48 15.79 24.91
N ASP A 134 -4.45 15.34 24.18
CA ASP A 134 -3.21 14.85 24.76
C ASP A 134 -2.08 15.87 24.57
N LYS A 135 -1.91 16.75 25.56
CA LYS A 135 -0.83 17.75 25.58
C LYS A 135 0.58 17.13 25.55
N GLY A 136 0.72 15.83 25.81
CA GLY A 136 1.98 15.10 25.72
C GLY A 136 2.27 14.51 24.33
N LEU A 137 1.33 14.62 23.39
CA LEU A 137 1.47 14.16 22.01
C LEU A 137 1.99 15.31 21.13
N SER A 138 3.22 15.19 20.63
CA SER A 138 3.74 16.19 19.70
C SER A 138 2.98 16.15 18.37
N PRO A 139 2.78 17.31 17.68
CA PRO A 139 2.17 17.34 16.36
C PRO A 139 2.87 16.42 15.35
N SER A 140 4.20 16.35 15.40
CA SER A 140 5.01 15.43 14.59
C SER A 140 4.65 13.97 14.84
N MET A 141 4.53 13.54 16.10
CA MET A 141 4.09 12.18 16.44
C MET A 141 2.65 11.93 15.96
N ALA A 142 1.73 12.86 16.19
CA ALA A 142 0.32 12.73 15.79
C ALA A 142 0.16 12.58 14.27
N VAL A 143 0.82 13.41 13.48
CA VAL A 143 0.83 13.33 12.01
C VAL A 143 1.54 12.06 11.54
N GLY A 144 2.55 11.60 12.27
CA GLY A 144 3.17 10.30 12.06
C GLY A 144 2.14 9.18 12.22
N LEU A 145 1.43 9.14 13.34
CA LEU A 145 0.38 8.16 13.60
C LEU A 145 -0.73 8.21 12.54
N MET A 146 -1.13 9.40 12.10
CA MET A 146 -2.12 9.57 11.02
C MET A 146 -1.63 8.97 9.71
N THR A 147 -0.44 9.36 9.25
CA THR A 147 0.11 8.91 7.97
C THR A 147 0.41 7.40 7.99
N GLY A 148 0.79 6.85 9.14
CA GLY A 148 0.91 5.40 9.35
C GLY A 148 -0.43 4.68 9.29
N ALA A 149 -1.42 5.13 10.08
CA ALA A 149 -2.76 4.54 10.14
C ALA A 149 -3.49 4.57 8.80
N LEU A 150 -3.32 5.64 8.04
CA LEU A 150 -3.82 5.81 6.68
C LEU A 150 -2.85 5.25 5.63
N THR A 151 -1.80 4.52 6.03
CA THR A 151 -0.81 3.84 5.17
C THR A 151 -0.20 4.70 4.05
N SER A 152 -0.09 6.01 4.28
CA SER A 152 0.29 6.99 3.27
C SER A 152 1.75 7.43 3.39
N THR A 153 2.64 6.72 2.71
CA THR A 153 4.06 7.11 2.60
C THR A 153 4.25 8.51 1.99
N PRO A 154 3.51 8.94 0.95
CA PRO A 154 3.60 10.32 0.43
C PRO A 154 3.19 11.37 1.46
N GLY A 155 2.18 11.06 2.28
CA GLY A 155 1.80 11.90 3.42
C GLY A 155 2.93 12.06 4.44
N LEU A 156 3.63 10.97 4.76
CA LEU A 156 4.82 11.00 5.63
C LEU A 156 5.95 11.83 4.99
N SER A 157 6.28 11.59 3.73
CA SER A 157 7.36 12.30 3.04
C SER A 157 7.12 13.80 3.00
N SER A 158 5.87 14.22 2.76
CA SER A 158 5.53 15.64 2.74
C SER A 158 5.50 16.26 4.14
N ALA A 159 5.11 15.49 5.15
CA ALA A 159 5.17 15.92 6.55
C ALA A 159 6.62 16.19 7.00
N LYS A 160 7.60 15.39 6.56
CA LYS A 160 9.02 15.58 6.91
C LYS A 160 9.58 16.93 6.51
N GLU A 161 9.08 17.51 5.42
CA GLU A 161 9.56 18.82 4.93
C GLU A 161 9.30 19.97 5.89
N VAL A 162 8.28 19.85 6.74
CA VAL A 162 7.81 20.92 7.64
C VAL A 162 7.77 20.49 9.11
N ALA A 163 8.10 19.24 9.41
CA ALA A 163 8.08 18.72 10.78
C ALA A 163 9.28 19.24 11.58
N ALA A 164 9.01 19.77 12.77
CA ALA A 164 10.06 20.16 13.71
C ALA A 164 10.83 18.95 14.28
N ASP A 165 10.15 17.80 14.44
CA ASP A 165 10.74 16.55 14.93
C ASP A 165 10.49 15.39 13.93
N GLU A 166 11.44 15.21 13.01
CA GLU A 166 11.40 14.13 12.03
C GLU A 166 11.47 12.72 12.65
N ALA A 167 12.11 12.59 13.81
CA ALA A 167 12.27 11.31 14.50
C ALA A 167 10.93 10.86 15.08
N ALA A 168 10.23 11.74 15.79
CA ALA A 168 8.88 11.49 16.29
C ALA A 168 7.88 11.21 15.17
N LEU A 169 7.96 11.96 14.07
CA LEU A 169 7.14 11.73 12.87
C LEU A 169 7.35 10.33 12.29
N THR A 170 8.61 9.92 12.10
CA THR A 170 8.96 8.60 11.55
C THR A 170 8.55 7.48 12.51
N ALA A 171 8.69 7.69 13.81
CA ALA A 171 8.27 6.75 14.84
C ALA A 171 6.74 6.55 14.84
N GLY A 172 5.97 7.64 14.84
CA GLY A 172 4.50 7.59 14.80
C GLY A 172 4.00 6.85 13.56
N TYR A 173 4.62 7.10 12.40
CA TYR A 173 4.32 6.35 11.18
C TYR A 173 4.52 4.86 11.38
N GLY A 174 5.68 4.43 11.90
CA GLY A 174 5.97 3.01 12.14
C GLY A 174 4.96 2.33 13.07
N ILE A 175 4.59 2.99 14.18
CA ILE A 175 3.63 2.46 15.16
C ILE A 175 2.26 2.24 14.52
N ALA A 176 1.73 3.26 13.84
CA ALA A 176 0.37 3.20 13.30
C ALA A 176 0.27 2.44 11.98
N TYR A 177 1.37 2.32 11.22
CA TYR A 177 1.40 1.58 9.96
C TYR A 177 0.98 0.11 10.12
N LEU A 178 1.35 -0.51 11.24
CA LEU A 178 0.91 -1.86 11.58
C LEU A 178 -0.62 -1.96 11.66
N PHE A 179 -1.24 -1.03 12.36
CA PHE A 179 -2.70 -0.96 12.48
C PHE A 179 -3.36 -0.64 11.15
N GLY A 180 -2.82 0.30 10.39
CA GLY A 180 -3.32 0.67 9.07
C GLY A 180 -3.33 -0.52 8.11
N VAL A 181 -2.23 -1.24 7.98
CA VAL A 181 -2.18 -2.38 7.06
C VAL A 181 -3.05 -3.54 7.54
N LEU A 182 -2.88 -3.99 8.79
CA LEU A 182 -3.64 -5.14 9.30
C LEU A 182 -5.13 -4.84 9.43
N GLY A 183 -5.47 -3.66 9.92
CA GLY A 183 -6.85 -3.23 10.14
C GLY A 183 -7.64 -3.22 8.84
N VAL A 184 -7.10 -2.61 7.78
CA VAL A 184 -7.80 -2.54 6.49
C VAL A 184 -7.82 -3.91 5.79
N VAL A 185 -6.74 -4.72 5.87
CA VAL A 185 -6.71 -6.10 5.36
C VAL A 185 -7.79 -6.95 6.02
N LEU A 186 -7.89 -6.92 7.35
CA LEU A 186 -8.90 -7.68 8.08
C LEU A 186 -10.31 -7.15 7.78
N PHE A 187 -10.47 -5.84 7.65
CA PHE A 187 -11.76 -5.23 7.35
C PHE A 187 -12.34 -5.72 6.03
N VAL A 188 -11.54 -5.75 4.94
CA VAL A 188 -12.02 -6.23 3.63
C VAL A 188 -12.37 -7.72 3.61
N GLN A 189 -11.81 -8.51 4.52
CA GLN A 189 -12.14 -9.93 4.67
C GLN A 189 -13.34 -10.19 5.60
N ILE A 190 -13.43 -9.43 6.70
CA ILE A 190 -14.45 -9.62 7.75
C ILE A 190 -15.79 -9.05 7.30
N ILE A 191 -15.83 -7.87 6.69
CA ILE A 191 -17.09 -7.18 6.39
C ILE A 191 -18.02 -7.98 5.48
N PRO A 192 -17.57 -8.60 4.37
CA PRO A 192 -18.44 -9.45 3.57
C PRO A 192 -19.06 -10.60 4.36
N ARG A 193 -18.33 -11.18 5.32
CA ARG A 193 -18.82 -12.28 6.16
C ARG A 193 -19.79 -11.79 7.23
N LEU A 194 -19.48 -10.67 7.87
CA LEU A 194 -20.36 -10.01 8.82
C LEU A 194 -21.71 -9.67 8.18
N LEU A 195 -21.68 -9.20 6.94
CA LEU A 195 -22.86 -8.91 6.14
C LEU A 195 -23.47 -10.13 5.44
N ARG A 196 -22.90 -11.33 5.63
CA ARG A 196 -23.35 -12.59 5.01
C ARG A 196 -23.49 -12.50 3.48
N VAL A 197 -22.57 -11.80 2.84
CA VAL A 197 -22.53 -11.62 1.39
C VAL A 197 -22.09 -12.93 0.72
N ASP A 198 -22.86 -13.40 -0.24
CA ASP A 198 -22.42 -14.45 -1.16
C ASP A 198 -21.42 -13.86 -2.15
N ILE A 199 -20.13 -14.10 -1.90
CA ILE A 199 -19.03 -13.59 -2.73
C ILE A 199 -19.12 -14.07 -4.17
N LYS A 200 -19.56 -15.31 -4.43
CA LYS A 200 -19.62 -15.85 -5.79
C LYS A 200 -20.69 -15.12 -6.59
N LYS A 201 -21.89 -15.01 -6.01
CA LYS A 201 -23.01 -14.29 -6.62
C LYS A 201 -22.70 -12.81 -6.79
N GLU A 202 -22.11 -12.18 -5.79
CA GLU A 202 -21.72 -10.77 -5.87
C GLU A 202 -20.67 -10.53 -6.96
N ARG A 203 -19.69 -11.43 -7.09
CA ARG A 203 -18.69 -11.36 -8.17
C ARG A 203 -19.31 -11.47 -9.54
N GLU A 204 -20.23 -12.41 -9.74
CA GLU A 204 -20.95 -12.56 -11.00
C GLU A 204 -21.73 -11.29 -11.35
N ASN A 205 -22.49 -10.75 -10.39
CA ASN A 205 -23.22 -9.49 -10.55
C ASN A 205 -22.27 -8.31 -10.85
N PHE A 206 -21.15 -8.24 -10.14
CA PHE A 206 -20.17 -7.16 -10.29
C PHE A 206 -19.50 -7.18 -11.66
N VAL A 207 -19.07 -8.37 -12.12
CA VAL A 207 -18.44 -8.53 -13.45
C VAL A 207 -19.46 -8.27 -14.55
N ALA A 208 -20.71 -8.72 -14.39
CA ALA A 208 -21.78 -8.44 -15.34
C ALA A 208 -22.11 -6.94 -15.43
N ALA A 209 -22.21 -6.26 -14.29
CA ALA A 209 -22.51 -4.83 -14.22
C ALA A 209 -21.37 -3.93 -14.73
N ASN A 210 -20.12 -4.40 -14.64
CA ASN A 210 -18.92 -3.67 -15.09
C ASN A 210 -18.35 -4.24 -16.41
N LYS A 211 -19.19 -4.89 -17.23
CA LYS A 211 -18.78 -5.41 -18.53
C LYS A 211 -18.57 -4.23 -19.49
N VAL A 212 -17.33 -3.79 -19.59
CA VAL A 212 -16.91 -2.75 -20.54
C VAL A 212 -16.50 -3.44 -21.85
N GLU A 213 -17.20 -3.15 -22.94
CA GLU A 213 -16.74 -3.56 -24.27
C GLU A 213 -15.46 -2.80 -24.63
N ILE A 214 -14.35 -3.53 -24.68
CA ILE A 214 -13.08 -3.00 -25.16
C ILE A 214 -13.06 -3.20 -26.67
N LYS A 215 -13.19 -2.10 -27.43
CA LYS A 215 -13.11 -2.16 -28.89
C LYS A 215 -11.77 -2.80 -29.30
N PRO A 216 -11.77 -3.84 -30.14
CA PRO A 216 -10.54 -4.47 -30.58
C PRO A 216 -9.71 -3.48 -31.40
N ILE A 217 -8.42 -3.43 -31.12
CA ILE A 217 -7.48 -2.60 -31.89
C ILE A 217 -7.32 -3.26 -33.26
N LYS A 218 -7.77 -2.58 -34.32
CA LYS A 218 -7.72 -3.08 -35.70
C LYS A 218 -6.33 -2.94 -36.35
N ALA A 219 -5.44 -2.14 -35.77
CA ALA A 219 -4.09 -1.94 -36.27
C ALA A 219 -3.21 -3.18 -36.01
N LYS A 220 -2.28 -3.46 -36.94
CA LYS A 220 -1.27 -4.50 -36.75
C LYS A 220 -0.22 -3.98 -35.78
N LEU A 221 -0.28 -4.44 -34.54
CA LEU A 221 0.68 -4.07 -33.50
C LEU A 221 1.85 -5.07 -33.46
N HIS A 222 3.03 -4.57 -33.14
CA HIS A 222 4.23 -5.35 -32.94
C HIS A 222 4.38 -5.67 -31.44
N SER A 223 4.31 -6.95 -31.08
CA SER A 223 4.70 -7.43 -29.75
C SER A 223 6.21 -7.55 -29.70
N LEU A 224 6.86 -6.82 -28.80
CA LEU A 224 8.32 -6.85 -28.64
C LEU A 224 8.79 -8.15 -27.98
N GLU A 225 8.00 -8.67 -27.05
CA GLU A 225 8.24 -9.95 -26.38
C GLU A 225 6.91 -10.58 -25.95
N PRO A 226 6.85 -11.92 -25.73
CA PRO A 226 5.59 -12.61 -25.48
C PRO A 226 5.00 -12.38 -24.07
N LEU A 227 5.83 -12.02 -23.09
CA LEU A 227 5.40 -11.85 -21.70
C LEU A 227 4.89 -10.44 -21.39
N GLY A 228 5.18 -9.45 -22.25
CA GLY A 228 4.79 -8.05 -22.00
C GLY A 228 5.58 -7.40 -20.86
N PHE A 229 6.88 -7.68 -20.76
CA PHE A 229 7.78 -7.00 -19.82
C PHE A 229 8.10 -5.56 -20.25
N PHE A 230 8.22 -5.29 -21.54
CA PHE A 230 8.46 -3.95 -22.05
C PHE A 230 7.36 -2.98 -21.64
N PRO A 231 6.06 -3.24 -21.88
CA PRO A 231 4.99 -2.32 -21.47
C PRO A 231 4.96 -2.10 -19.96
N PHE A 232 5.32 -3.12 -19.17
CA PHE A 232 5.38 -3.03 -17.71
C PHE A 232 6.52 -2.11 -17.24
N VAL A 233 7.75 -2.34 -17.70
CA VAL A 233 8.91 -1.50 -17.34
C VAL A 233 8.77 -0.10 -17.92
N PHE A 234 8.19 0.03 -19.12
CA PHE A 234 7.85 1.32 -19.72
C PHE A 234 6.86 2.09 -18.84
N ALA A 235 5.79 1.45 -18.37
CA ALA A 235 4.83 2.06 -17.45
C ALA A 235 5.48 2.46 -16.11
N ILE A 236 6.37 1.64 -15.53
CA ILE A 236 7.15 2.03 -14.35
C ILE A 236 8.00 3.27 -14.63
N THR A 237 8.71 3.28 -15.76
CA THR A 237 9.63 4.37 -16.15
C THR A 237 8.88 5.70 -16.29
N ILE A 238 7.80 5.71 -17.07
CA ILE A 238 6.92 6.88 -17.21
C ILE A 238 6.29 7.23 -15.85
N GLY A 239 5.93 6.24 -15.06
CA GLY A 239 5.38 6.42 -13.72
C GLY A 239 6.32 7.13 -12.77
N CYS A 240 7.60 6.77 -12.75
CA CYS A 240 8.63 7.46 -11.97
C CYS A 240 8.82 8.91 -12.43
N ILE A 241 8.74 9.18 -13.74
CA ILE A 241 8.79 10.55 -14.27
C ILE A 241 7.59 11.34 -13.77
N ILE A 242 6.35 10.85 -13.98
CA ILE A 242 5.11 11.49 -13.51
C ILE A 242 5.15 11.70 -12.00
N GLY A 243 5.58 10.68 -11.25
CA GLY A 243 5.67 10.69 -9.79
C GLY A 243 6.68 11.68 -9.23
N SER A 244 7.69 12.07 -10.03
CA SER A 244 8.72 13.03 -9.64
C SER A 244 8.34 14.48 -9.94
N ILE A 245 7.28 14.72 -10.71
CA ILE A 245 6.78 16.07 -10.98
C ILE A 245 6.28 16.68 -9.66
N LYS A 246 6.95 17.73 -9.21
CA LYS A 246 6.55 18.51 -8.04
C LYS A 246 5.60 19.61 -8.47
N ILE A 247 4.44 19.70 -7.84
CA ILE A 247 3.50 20.81 -8.02
C ILE A 247 4.00 22.02 -7.22
N PRO A 248 4.38 23.13 -7.88
CA PRO A 248 4.85 24.33 -7.19
C PRO A 248 3.79 24.87 -6.22
N GLY A 249 4.22 25.40 -5.07
CA GLY A 249 3.34 26.02 -4.07
C GLY A 249 2.80 25.07 -2.99
N ILE A 250 2.55 23.80 -3.31
CA ILE A 250 2.11 22.80 -2.31
C ILE A 250 3.17 21.74 -1.99
N ASN A 251 4.34 21.77 -2.66
CA ASN A 251 5.44 20.79 -2.51
C ASN A 251 4.91 19.36 -2.48
N PHE A 252 4.04 19.05 -3.44
CA PHE A 252 3.39 17.77 -3.60
C PHE A 252 4.00 17.06 -4.81
N SER A 253 4.31 15.78 -4.66
CA SER A 253 4.52 14.88 -5.78
C SER A 253 3.71 13.61 -5.56
N LEU A 254 3.30 12.95 -6.65
CA LEU A 254 2.57 11.68 -6.54
C LEU A 254 3.45 10.56 -5.95
N GLY A 255 4.78 10.75 -5.97
CA GLY A 255 5.77 9.76 -5.61
C GLY A 255 5.74 8.56 -6.57
N THR A 256 6.61 7.58 -6.31
CA THR A 256 6.67 6.35 -7.09
C THR A 256 5.31 5.66 -7.14
N SER A 257 4.62 5.51 -6.01
CA SER A 257 3.30 4.83 -5.95
C SER A 257 2.24 5.53 -6.81
N GLY A 258 2.01 6.83 -6.63
CA GLY A 258 0.96 7.52 -7.38
C GLY A 258 1.30 7.65 -8.87
N GLY A 259 2.57 7.94 -9.20
CA GLY A 259 3.01 8.09 -10.58
C GLY A 259 2.91 6.80 -11.37
N THR A 260 3.37 5.68 -10.81
CA THR A 260 3.26 4.36 -11.47
C THR A 260 1.84 3.87 -11.61
N LEU A 261 0.94 4.20 -10.67
CA LEU A 261 -0.49 3.93 -10.82
C LEU A 261 -1.06 4.68 -12.04
N VAL A 262 -0.81 5.99 -12.13
CA VAL A 262 -1.31 6.83 -13.23
C VAL A 262 -0.75 6.37 -14.57
N ALA A 263 0.55 6.10 -14.65
CA ALA A 263 1.17 5.57 -15.86
C ALA A 263 0.58 4.19 -16.25
N GLY A 264 0.43 3.28 -15.28
CA GLY A 264 -0.20 1.98 -15.51
C GLY A 264 -1.63 2.09 -16.01
N LEU A 265 -2.43 3.00 -15.44
CA LEU A 265 -3.80 3.28 -15.90
C LEU A 265 -3.82 3.79 -17.34
N ILE A 266 -2.93 4.72 -17.69
CA ILE A 266 -2.83 5.30 -19.03
C ILE A 266 -2.39 4.24 -20.05
N VAL A 267 -1.28 3.55 -19.78
CA VAL A 267 -0.74 2.50 -20.68
C VAL A 267 -1.75 1.37 -20.84
N GLY A 268 -2.39 0.94 -19.75
CA GLY A 268 -3.44 -0.09 -19.80
C GLY A 268 -4.71 0.37 -20.53
N HIS A 269 -5.07 1.66 -20.44
CA HIS A 269 -6.25 2.20 -21.11
C HIS A 269 -6.14 2.17 -22.63
N PHE A 270 -4.99 2.63 -23.14
CA PHE A 270 -4.69 2.67 -24.57
C PHE A 270 -4.34 1.29 -25.10
N GLY A 271 -3.58 0.50 -24.35
CA GLY A 271 -3.16 -0.85 -24.74
C GLY A 271 -2.14 -0.88 -25.88
N HIS A 272 -1.66 0.26 -26.36
CA HIS A 272 -0.58 0.37 -27.35
C HIS A 272 0.13 1.73 -27.23
N VAL A 273 1.37 1.79 -27.72
CA VAL A 273 2.14 3.03 -27.87
C VAL A 273 2.70 3.07 -29.30
N GLY A 274 2.10 3.90 -30.15
CA GLY A 274 2.38 3.88 -31.59
C GLY A 274 2.13 2.48 -32.18
N PRO A 275 3.12 1.85 -32.85
CA PRO A 275 2.99 0.51 -33.42
C PRO A 275 3.24 -0.63 -32.42
N ILE A 276 3.57 -0.33 -31.15
CA ILE A 276 3.94 -1.34 -30.15
C ILE A 276 2.71 -1.81 -29.38
N ASP A 277 2.52 -3.13 -29.26
CA ASP A 277 1.49 -3.72 -28.40
C ASP A 277 1.87 -3.56 -26.93
N CYS A 278 0.98 -2.97 -26.13
CA CYS A 278 1.19 -2.77 -24.69
C CYS A 278 0.23 -3.59 -23.83
N ARG A 279 -0.47 -4.56 -24.41
CA ARG A 279 -1.34 -5.48 -23.67
C ARG A 279 -0.49 -6.55 -23.01
N ILE A 280 -0.77 -6.80 -21.73
CA ILE A 280 -0.11 -7.84 -20.94
C ILE A 280 -1.19 -8.84 -20.52
N SER A 281 -0.86 -10.12 -20.51
CA SER A 281 -1.77 -11.15 -20.02
C SER A 281 -2.10 -10.94 -18.55
N LYS A 282 -3.30 -11.35 -18.15
CA LYS A 282 -3.75 -11.24 -16.76
C LYS A 282 -2.83 -12.00 -15.81
N ASP A 283 -2.39 -13.19 -16.19
CA ASP A 283 -1.54 -14.05 -15.35
C ASP A 283 -0.18 -13.40 -15.08
N THR A 284 0.44 -12.77 -16.10
CA THR A 284 1.69 -12.02 -15.90
C THR A 284 1.49 -10.83 -14.98
N LEU A 285 0.39 -10.07 -15.14
CA LEU A 285 0.08 -8.94 -14.28
C LEU A 285 -0.20 -9.39 -12.84
N ASP A 286 -0.91 -10.50 -12.64
CA ASP A 286 -1.18 -11.06 -11.31
C ASP A 286 0.10 -11.54 -10.63
N PHE A 287 1.02 -12.17 -11.38
CA PHE A 287 2.35 -12.54 -10.88
C PHE A 287 3.19 -11.31 -10.47
N LEU A 288 3.30 -10.31 -11.35
CA LEU A 288 4.06 -9.08 -11.09
C LEU A 288 3.48 -8.29 -9.91
N ARG A 289 2.15 -8.27 -9.80
CA ARG A 289 1.42 -7.71 -8.67
C ARG A 289 1.84 -8.41 -7.38
N GLU A 290 1.71 -9.72 -7.30
CA GLU A 290 2.02 -10.48 -6.09
C GLU A 290 3.49 -10.35 -5.67
N LEU A 291 4.41 -10.47 -6.63
CA LEU A 291 5.84 -10.27 -6.41
C LEU A 291 6.14 -8.88 -5.85
N GLY A 292 5.55 -7.84 -6.45
CA GLY A 292 5.69 -6.46 -5.98
C GLY A 292 5.16 -6.27 -4.56
N LEU A 293 4.00 -6.86 -4.24
CA LEU A 293 3.40 -6.77 -2.90
C LEU A 293 4.31 -7.39 -1.84
N VAL A 294 4.86 -8.58 -2.09
CA VAL A 294 5.78 -9.26 -1.15
C VAL A 294 7.02 -8.40 -0.89
N LEU A 295 7.67 -7.91 -1.94
CA LEU A 295 8.86 -7.07 -1.80
C LEU A 295 8.54 -5.78 -1.02
N PHE A 296 7.40 -5.16 -1.31
CA PHE A 296 6.94 -3.99 -0.57
C PHE A 296 6.76 -4.28 0.93
N LEU A 297 6.04 -5.34 1.26
CA LEU A 297 5.75 -5.70 2.66
C LEU A 297 7.03 -6.02 3.44
N ILE A 298 8.02 -6.67 2.81
CA ILE A 298 9.33 -6.94 3.43
C ILE A 298 10.09 -5.64 3.65
N GLY A 299 10.23 -4.82 2.60
CA GLY A 299 11.00 -3.59 2.64
C GLY A 299 10.43 -2.54 3.60
N ALA A 300 9.10 -2.46 3.72
CA ALA A 300 8.44 -1.57 4.68
C ALA A 300 8.37 -2.17 6.09
N GLY A 301 8.15 -3.48 6.21
CA GLY A 301 7.93 -4.16 7.48
C GLY A 301 9.15 -4.23 8.37
N VAL A 302 10.34 -4.51 7.83
CA VAL A 302 11.58 -4.63 8.64
C VAL A 302 11.93 -3.31 9.34
N PRO A 303 12.06 -2.16 8.64
CA PRO A 303 12.27 -0.88 9.31
C PRO A 303 11.12 -0.50 10.25
N GLY A 304 9.88 -0.85 9.91
CA GLY A 304 8.73 -0.68 10.78
C GLY A 304 8.88 -1.39 12.11
N GLY A 305 9.37 -2.65 12.10
CA GLY A 305 9.59 -3.45 13.31
C GLY A 305 10.70 -2.90 14.20
N VAL A 306 11.78 -2.38 13.61
CA VAL A 306 12.85 -1.74 14.38
C VAL A 306 12.35 -0.48 15.10
N ASN A 307 11.60 0.36 14.38
CA ASN A 307 11.06 1.61 14.94
C ASN A 307 9.90 1.39 15.92
N PHE A 308 9.25 0.23 15.85
CA PHE A 308 8.15 -0.13 16.75
C PHE A 308 8.62 -0.20 18.21
N VAL A 309 9.79 -0.80 18.46
CA VAL A 309 10.28 -1.06 19.84
C VAL A 309 10.76 0.21 20.55
N THR A 310 11.25 1.20 19.81
CA THR A 310 11.89 2.39 20.38
C THR A 310 10.91 3.42 20.97
N ASN A 311 9.62 3.36 20.65
CA ASN A 311 8.66 4.44 20.94
C ASN A 311 7.33 3.95 21.55
N VAL A 312 7.33 2.83 22.28
CA VAL A 312 6.10 2.18 22.76
C VAL A 312 5.47 2.94 23.94
N LYS A 313 4.49 3.80 23.66
CA LYS A 313 3.46 4.22 24.64
C LYS A 313 2.13 3.62 24.25
N LEU A 314 1.42 3.01 25.20
CA LEU A 314 0.11 2.39 24.94
C LEU A 314 -0.90 3.35 24.30
N SER A 315 -0.84 4.65 24.64
CA SER A 315 -1.69 5.69 24.04
C SER A 315 -1.52 5.79 22.52
N TYR A 316 -0.28 5.68 22.01
CA TYR A 316 -0.01 5.76 20.57
C TYR A 316 -0.62 4.59 19.80
N PHE A 317 -0.73 3.42 20.42
CA PHE A 317 -1.36 2.24 19.84
C PHE A 317 -2.88 2.44 19.74
N LEU A 318 -3.49 3.00 20.79
CA LEU A 318 -4.91 3.35 20.80
C LEU A 318 -5.21 4.41 19.74
N TYR A 319 -4.39 5.46 19.63
CA TYR A 319 -4.55 6.48 18.60
C TYR A 319 -4.40 5.90 17.20
N GLY A 320 -3.37 5.08 16.95
CA GLY A 320 -3.20 4.38 15.68
C GLY A 320 -4.42 3.52 15.32
N ALA A 321 -4.92 2.73 16.27
CA ALA A 321 -6.12 1.92 16.07
C ALA A 321 -7.36 2.76 15.75
N VAL A 322 -7.59 3.86 16.48
CA VAL A 322 -8.71 4.77 16.24
C VAL A 322 -8.58 5.46 14.87
N LEU A 323 -7.39 5.94 14.52
CA LEU A 323 -7.10 6.56 13.23
C LEU A 323 -7.23 5.59 12.06
N THR A 324 -7.11 4.29 12.29
CA THR A 324 -7.44 3.28 11.27
C THR A 324 -8.94 2.99 11.23
N ILE A 325 -9.57 2.72 12.37
CA ILE A 325 -10.94 2.21 12.45
C ILE A 325 -11.96 3.29 12.09
N VAL A 326 -11.82 4.50 12.64
CA VAL A 326 -12.85 5.54 12.50
C VAL A 326 -13.01 6.02 11.06
N PRO A 327 -11.95 6.45 10.34
CA PRO A 327 -12.06 6.82 8.93
C PRO A 327 -12.61 5.71 8.05
N MET A 328 -12.15 4.48 8.30
CA MET A 328 -12.55 3.29 7.54
C MET A 328 -14.03 2.95 7.74
N VAL A 329 -14.52 2.92 8.98
CA VAL A 329 -15.92 2.62 9.31
C VAL A 329 -16.85 3.72 8.80
N ILE A 330 -16.49 4.99 8.99
CA ILE A 330 -17.29 6.11 8.48
C ILE A 330 -17.34 6.09 6.96
N GLY A 331 -16.19 5.91 6.30
CA GLY A 331 -16.12 5.76 4.84
C GLY A 331 -17.02 4.62 4.36
N PHE A 332 -17.00 3.47 5.05
CA PHE A 332 -17.80 2.30 4.67
C PHE A 332 -19.30 2.56 4.80
N ILE A 333 -19.73 3.19 5.90
CA ILE A 333 -21.13 3.54 6.16
C ILE A 333 -21.62 4.52 5.09
N LEU A 334 -20.85 5.56 4.77
CA LEU A 334 -21.21 6.53 3.75
C LEU A 334 -21.27 5.90 2.36
N ALA A 335 -20.28 5.08 2.01
CA ALA A 335 -20.26 4.33 0.76
C ALA A 335 -21.49 3.43 0.60
N LYS A 336 -21.94 2.78 1.69
CA LYS A 336 -23.10 1.88 1.69
C LYS A 336 -24.44 2.61 1.66
N TYR A 337 -24.64 3.59 2.54
CA TYR A 337 -25.97 4.18 2.77
C TYR A 337 -26.20 5.49 2.01
N VAL A 338 -25.16 6.31 1.83
CA VAL A 338 -25.26 7.60 1.12
C VAL A 338 -25.03 7.41 -0.36
N PHE A 339 -23.89 6.80 -0.72
CA PHE A 339 -23.51 6.61 -2.13
C PHE A 339 -24.06 5.33 -2.76
N ARG A 340 -24.63 4.43 -1.94
CA ARG A 340 -25.28 3.18 -2.38
C ARG A 340 -24.40 2.34 -3.31
N LEU A 341 -23.10 2.26 -2.98
CA LEU A 341 -22.13 1.47 -3.73
C LEU A 341 -22.33 -0.02 -3.45
N SER A 342 -22.08 -0.87 -4.46
CA SER A 342 -21.97 -2.31 -4.26
C SER A 342 -20.83 -2.61 -3.28
N ILE A 343 -20.87 -3.78 -2.64
CA ILE A 343 -19.88 -4.11 -1.60
C ILE A 343 -18.45 -4.12 -2.14
N PHE A 344 -18.24 -4.56 -3.38
CA PHE A 344 -16.92 -4.55 -4.02
C PHE A 344 -16.43 -3.14 -4.35
N ASN A 345 -17.30 -2.26 -4.84
CA ASN A 345 -16.93 -0.85 -5.07
C ASN A 345 -16.69 -0.12 -3.74
N ASN A 346 -17.50 -0.42 -2.73
CA ASN A 346 -17.33 0.13 -1.38
C ASN A 346 -15.96 -0.26 -0.81
N LEU A 347 -15.69 -1.56 -0.69
CA LEU A 347 -14.42 -2.05 -0.14
C LEU A 347 -13.22 -1.61 -1.00
N GLY A 348 -13.35 -1.56 -2.32
CA GLY A 348 -12.32 -1.03 -3.21
C GLY A 348 -12.05 0.47 -2.99
N SER A 349 -13.10 1.27 -2.73
CA SER A 349 -12.94 2.67 -2.35
C SER A 349 -12.34 2.84 -0.95
N ILE A 350 -12.64 1.94 0.00
CA ILE A 350 -12.01 1.97 1.32
C ILE A 350 -10.51 1.71 1.22
N THR A 351 -10.08 0.68 0.47
CA THR A 351 -8.65 0.42 0.30
C THR A 351 -7.94 1.59 -0.39
N GLY A 352 -8.59 2.24 -1.36
CA GLY A 352 -8.05 3.42 -2.03
C GLY A 352 -8.00 4.65 -1.12
N GLY A 353 -9.06 4.93 -0.37
CA GLY A 353 -9.17 6.08 0.54
C GLY A 353 -8.23 5.97 1.75
N MET A 354 -8.05 4.76 2.26
CA MET A 354 -7.04 4.45 3.28
C MET A 354 -5.64 4.30 2.69
N THR A 355 -5.44 4.57 1.39
CA THR A 355 -4.19 4.40 0.63
C THR A 355 -3.47 3.05 0.82
N SER A 356 -4.24 2.00 1.16
CA SER A 356 -3.73 0.71 1.60
C SER A 356 -3.63 -0.28 0.44
N THR A 357 -2.49 -0.19 -0.23
CA THR A 357 -2.01 -1.09 -1.28
C THR A 357 -2.10 -2.58 -0.89
N PRO A 358 -1.68 -3.03 0.32
CA PRO A 358 -1.82 -4.43 0.72
C PRO A 358 -3.26 -4.89 0.90
N ALA A 359 -4.12 -4.02 1.42
CA ALA A 359 -5.52 -4.34 1.60
C ALA A 359 -6.25 -4.50 0.25
N LEU A 360 -5.83 -3.79 -0.80
CA LEU A 360 -6.31 -4.07 -2.15
C LEU A 360 -5.93 -5.49 -2.59
N GLY A 361 -4.70 -5.93 -2.33
CA GLY A 361 -4.29 -7.31 -2.61
C GLY A 361 -5.18 -8.35 -1.92
N ALA A 362 -5.43 -8.15 -0.62
CA ALA A 362 -6.34 -8.99 0.16
C ALA A 362 -7.79 -8.94 -0.35
N LEU A 363 -8.27 -7.77 -0.77
CA LEU A 363 -9.60 -7.60 -1.35
C LEU A 363 -9.72 -8.34 -2.69
N ILE A 364 -8.71 -8.27 -3.56
CA ILE A 364 -8.70 -9.02 -4.83
C ILE A 364 -8.77 -10.53 -4.57
N ALA A 365 -8.00 -11.02 -3.61
CA ALA A 365 -8.04 -12.44 -3.20
C ALA A 365 -9.42 -12.82 -2.65
N THR A 366 -10.01 -11.96 -1.80
CA THR A 366 -11.33 -12.19 -1.19
C THR A 366 -12.45 -12.13 -2.23
N ALA A 367 -12.41 -11.18 -3.15
CA ALA A 367 -13.40 -10.98 -4.20
C ALA A 367 -13.25 -11.99 -5.36
N GLY A 368 -12.07 -12.59 -5.51
CA GLY A 368 -11.76 -13.50 -6.62
C GLY A 368 -11.77 -12.82 -8.00
N THR A 369 -11.58 -11.51 -8.05
CA THR A 369 -11.48 -10.71 -9.29
C THR A 369 -10.66 -9.45 -9.07
N GLY A 370 -9.82 -9.12 -10.06
CA GLY A 370 -9.01 -7.89 -10.07
C GLY A 370 -9.81 -6.62 -10.37
N ASP A 371 -11.06 -6.75 -10.82
CA ASP A 371 -11.88 -5.61 -11.26
C ASP A 371 -12.18 -4.61 -10.13
N VAL A 372 -12.16 -5.08 -8.87
CA VAL A 372 -12.30 -4.25 -7.67
C VAL A 372 -11.22 -3.17 -7.54
N ALA A 373 -10.08 -3.34 -8.22
CA ALA A 373 -9.01 -2.35 -8.28
C ALA A 373 -9.44 -1.05 -8.97
N SER A 374 -10.52 -1.05 -9.75
CA SER A 374 -11.02 0.15 -10.42
C SER A 374 -11.52 1.21 -9.42
N ALA A 375 -12.22 0.79 -8.36
CA ALA A 375 -12.67 1.69 -7.28
C ALA A 375 -11.49 2.22 -6.45
N TYR A 376 -10.49 1.37 -6.19
CA TYR A 376 -9.23 1.78 -5.57
C TYR A 376 -8.54 2.87 -6.41
N ALA A 377 -8.37 2.62 -7.71
CA ALA A 377 -7.72 3.55 -8.63
C ALA A 377 -8.44 4.92 -8.73
N ALA A 378 -9.75 4.95 -8.51
CA ALA A 378 -10.53 6.18 -8.52
C ALA A 378 -10.38 6.98 -7.23
N THR A 379 -10.22 6.29 -6.10
CA THR A 379 -10.23 6.89 -4.76
C THR A 379 -8.83 7.27 -4.28
N TYR A 380 -7.81 6.50 -4.69
CA TYR A 380 -6.43 6.63 -4.23
C TYR A 380 -5.76 7.97 -4.57
N PRO A 381 -5.82 8.51 -5.81
CA PRO A 381 -5.10 9.73 -6.15
C PRO A 381 -5.57 10.94 -5.33
N ILE A 382 -6.88 11.10 -5.14
CA ILE A 382 -7.42 12.21 -4.36
C ILE A 382 -7.09 12.04 -2.86
N ALA A 383 -7.16 10.82 -2.33
CA ALA A 383 -6.77 10.55 -0.95
C ALA A 383 -5.29 10.92 -0.71
N LEU A 384 -4.41 10.62 -1.67
CA LEU A 384 -2.99 10.95 -1.63
C LEU A 384 -2.73 12.47 -1.67
N VAL A 385 -3.50 13.23 -2.46
CA VAL A 385 -3.44 14.71 -2.43
C VAL A 385 -3.91 15.23 -1.08
N MET A 386 -5.08 14.78 -0.63
CA MET A 386 -5.70 15.25 0.60
C MET A 386 -4.85 14.97 1.84
N VAL A 387 -4.20 13.81 1.91
CA VAL A 387 -3.39 13.44 3.08
C VAL A 387 -2.11 14.26 3.15
N VAL A 388 -1.51 14.61 2.01
CA VAL A 388 -0.36 15.53 1.98
C VAL A 388 -0.76 16.91 2.49
N LEU A 389 -1.88 17.45 2.02
CA LEU A 389 -2.39 18.75 2.48
C LEU A 389 -2.74 18.71 3.97
N ALA A 390 -3.42 17.66 4.42
CA ALA A 390 -3.79 17.47 5.82
C ALA A 390 -2.55 17.36 6.72
N SER A 391 -1.54 16.58 6.34
CA SER A 391 -0.30 16.44 7.10
C SER A 391 0.41 17.77 7.30
N LYS A 392 0.52 18.59 6.25
CA LYS A 392 1.15 19.92 6.33
C LYS A 392 0.35 20.85 7.23
N LEU A 393 -0.96 20.92 7.03
CA LEU A 393 -1.86 21.77 7.80
C LEU A 393 -1.83 21.43 9.29
N LEU A 394 -1.83 20.14 9.65
CA LEU A 394 -1.78 19.69 11.04
C LEU A 394 -0.45 19.99 11.75
N LEU A 395 0.65 20.13 11.01
CA LEU A 395 1.95 20.51 11.59
C LEU A 395 2.12 22.03 11.76
N MET A 396 1.22 22.84 11.19
CA MET A 396 1.22 24.29 11.36
C MET A 396 0.46 24.76 12.61
N PHE A 397 -0.25 23.84 13.28
CA PHE A 397 -0.90 24.05 14.58
C PHE A 397 -0.09 23.35 15.68
#